data_AF-A0A3L7MR61-F1
#
_entry.id   AF-A0A3L7MR61-F1
#
_cell.length_a   1.000
_cell.length_b   1.000
_cell.length_c   1.000
_cell.angle_alpha   90.00
_cell.angle_beta   90.00
_cell.angle_gamma   90.00
#
_symmetry.space_group_name_H-M   'P 1'
#
loop_
_entity.id
_entity.type
_entity.pdbx_description
1 polymer ?
#
loop_
_entity_poly.entity_id
_entity_poly.type
_entity_poly.pdbx_seq_one_letter_code
_entity_poly.pdbx_strand_id
1 'polypeptide(L)'
;MAVNKSEEIRRVANELKLRGEIVRPKSILDILKKQGINVAPPQVSIVLKKSGLRPKQKVQSAAPKVVLAAKSEKPSVPQGRAVNIDDLIAAKKFAVQFGGVQKAITALSALNRLS
;
A
#
# COMPACT_ATOMS: atom_id res chain seq x y z
N MET A 1 9.48 -27.73 -19.78
CA MET A 1 8.56 -27.53 -18.65
C MET A 1 8.65 -26.07 -18.21
N ALA A 2 7.56 -25.31 -18.25
CA ALA A 2 7.56 -23.91 -17.83
C ALA A 2 7.65 -23.84 -16.31
N VAL A 3 8.78 -23.36 -15.78
CA VAL A 3 9.00 -23.26 -14.34
C VAL A 3 8.06 -22.20 -13.77
N ASN A 4 7.14 -22.60 -12.89
CA ASN A 4 6.24 -21.66 -12.23
C ASN A 4 7.03 -20.88 -11.17
N LYS A 5 7.53 -19.70 -11.56
CA LYS A 5 8.35 -18.81 -10.71
C LYS A 5 7.71 -18.54 -9.35
N SER A 6 6.39 -18.47 -9.27
CA SER A 6 5.67 -18.17 -8.03
C SER A 6 5.70 -19.33 -7.04
N GLU A 7 5.69 -20.57 -7.51
CA GLU A 7 5.79 -21.76 -6.66
C GLU A 7 7.20 -21.92 -6.10
N GLU A 8 8.22 -21.63 -6.91
CA GLU A 8 9.60 -21.73 -6.45
C GLU A 8 9.93 -20.69 -5.37
N ILE A 9 9.43 -19.45 -5.51
CA ILE A 9 9.54 -18.43 -4.46
C ILE A 9 8.93 -18.93 -3.14
N ARG A 10 7.79 -19.64 -3.19
CA ARG A 10 7.14 -20.18 -2.00
C ARG A 10 7.93 -21.34 -1.38
N ARG A 11 8.50 -22.23 -2.19
CA ARG A 11 9.34 -23.34 -1.73
C ARG A 11 10.55 -22.81 -0.97
N VAL A 12 11.33 -21.93 -1.59
CA VAL A 12 12.51 -21.30 -0.97
C VAL A 12 12.13 -20.53 0.29
N ALA A 13 11.02 -19.79 0.27
CA ALA A 13 10.55 -19.06 1.45
C ALA A 13 10.17 -20.00 2.61
N ASN A 14 9.55 -21.14 2.33
CA ASN A 14 9.19 -22.14 3.34
C ASN A 14 10.43 -22.84 3.90
N GLU A 15 11.42 -23.17 3.06
CA GLU A 15 12.69 -23.75 3.51
C GLU A 15 13.44 -22.82 4.49
N LEU A 16 13.51 -21.52 4.17
CA LEU A 16 14.11 -20.53 5.06
C LEU A 16 13.36 -20.41 6.38
N LYS A 17 12.02 -20.48 6.34
CA LYS A 17 11.18 -20.47 7.55
C LYS A 17 11.41 -21.73 8.41
N LEU A 18 11.54 -22.89 7.79
CA LEU A 18 11.84 -24.16 8.48
C LEU A 18 13.22 -24.14 9.15
N ARG A 19 14.20 -23.46 8.53
CA ARG A 19 15.53 -23.22 9.13
C ARG A 19 15.52 -22.17 10.25
N GLY A 20 14.37 -21.55 10.55
CA GLY A 20 14.26 -20.49 11.55
C GLY A 20 14.87 -19.16 11.11
N GLU A 21 15.21 -19.00 9.83
CA GLU A 21 15.81 -17.78 9.29
C GLU A 21 14.73 -16.76 8.92
N ILE A 22 15.09 -15.48 9.00
CA ILE A 22 14.20 -14.39 8.61
C ILE A 22 14.05 -14.39 7.09
N VAL A 23 12.83 -14.60 6.61
CA VAL A 23 12.48 -14.60 5.19
C VAL A 23 12.60 -13.18 4.61
N ARG A 24 13.81 -12.79 4.20
CA ARG A 24 14.10 -11.52 3.55
C ARG A 24 13.96 -11.65 2.03
N PRO A 25 13.28 -10.70 1.35
CA PRO A 25 13.16 -10.73 -0.11
C PRO A 25 14.51 -10.79 -0.85
N LYS A 26 15.56 -10.14 -0.32
CA LYS A 26 16.91 -10.18 -0.88
C LYS A 26 17.52 -11.58 -0.86
N SER A 27 17.47 -12.26 0.30
CA SER A 27 17.99 -13.62 0.45
C SER A 27 17.33 -14.61 -0.51
N ILE A 28 16.01 -14.49 -0.71
CA ILE A 28 15.28 -15.33 -1.66
C ILE A 28 15.69 -15.04 -3.10
N LEU A 29 15.87 -13.77 -3.48
CA LEU A 29 16.35 -13.41 -4.81
C LEU A 29 17.73 -14.01 -5.09
N ASP A 30 18.64 -13.99 -4.12
CA ASP A 30 19.98 -14.53 -4.31
C ASP A 30 19.97 -16.05 -4.46
N ILE A 31 19.10 -16.76 -3.74
CA ILE A 31 18.91 -18.21 -3.88
C ILE A 31 18.29 -18.54 -5.25
N LEU A 32 17.23 -17.83 -5.65
CA LEU A 32 16.56 -18.04 -6.93
C LEU A 32 17.48 -17.74 -8.12
N LYS A 33 18.33 -16.70 -8.02
CA LYS A 33 19.35 -16.41 -9.03
C LYS A 33 20.37 -17.53 -9.17
N LYS A 34 20.83 -18.13 -8.06
CA LYS A 34 21.73 -19.30 -8.09
C LYS A 34 21.08 -20.52 -8.75
N GLN A 35 19.76 -20.64 -8.64
CA GLN A 35 18.97 -21.68 -9.32
C GLN A 35 18.66 -21.34 -10.80
N GLY A 36 19.20 -20.23 -11.33
CA GLY A 36 18.97 -19.80 -12.72
C GLY A 36 17.61 -19.14 -12.96
N ILE A 37 16.85 -18.83 -11.90
CA ILE A 37 15.50 -18.28 -12.00
C ILE A 37 15.56 -16.77 -11.81
N ASN A 38 15.43 -16.03 -12.92
CA ASN A 38 15.37 -14.58 -12.87
C ASN A 38 13.95 -14.11 -12.50
N VAL A 39 13.85 -13.43 -11.35
CA VAL A 39 12.61 -12.93 -10.77
C VAL A 39 12.77 -11.47 -10.40
N ALA A 40 11.76 -10.65 -10.69
CA ALA A 40 11.76 -9.25 -10.31
C ALA A 40 11.58 -9.10 -8.77
N PRO A 41 12.32 -8.20 -8.10
CA PRO A 41 12.13 -7.91 -6.68
C PRO A 41 10.68 -7.63 -6.23
N PRO A 42 9.85 -6.86 -6.97
CA PRO A 42 8.45 -6.66 -6.60
C PRO A 42 7.64 -7.96 -6.62
N GLN A 43 7.95 -8.90 -7.51
CA GLN A 43 7.25 -10.17 -7.63
C GLN A 43 7.46 -11.03 -6.36
N VAL A 44 8.70 -11.09 -5.85
CA VAL A 44 9.01 -11.80 -4.59
C VAL A 44 8.26 -11.17 -3.41
N SER A 45 8.21 -9.83 -3.34
CA SER A 45 7.51 -9.10 -2.27
C SER A 45 5.99 -9.37 -2.27
N ILE A 46 5.38 -9.43 -3.45
CA ILE A 46 3.95 -9.76 -3.62
C ILE A 46 3.67 -11.19 -3.18
N VAL A 47 4.49 -12.15 -3.62
CA VAL A 47 4.32 -13.56 -3.25
C VAL A 47 4.48 -13.77 -1.75
N LEU A 48 5.51 -13.17 -1.13
CA LEU A 48 5.72 -13.23 0.32
C LEU A 48 4.58 -12.60 1.12
N LYS A 49 4.00 -11.49 0.62
CA LYS A 49 2.82 -10.86 1.25
C LYS A 49 1.60 -11.76 1.16
N LYS A 50 1.33 -12.36 -0.01
CA LYS A 50 0.20 -13.28 -0.21
C LYS A 50 0.33 -14.55 0.63
N SER A 51 1.55 -15.06 0.80
CA SER A 51 1.82 -16.26 1.59
C SER A 51 1.88 -16.02 3.10
N GLY A 52 1.73 -14.78 3.57
CA GLY A 52 1.82 -14.47 5.01
C GLY A 52 3.22 -14.67 5.62
N LEU A 53 4.25 -14.89 4.79
CA LEU A 53 5.64 -15.13 5.21
C LEU A 53 6.45 -13.84 5.34
N ARG A 54 5.86 -12.69 5.02
CA ARG A 54 6.54 -11.41 5.13
C ARG A 54 6.76 -11.11 6.63
N PRO A 55 8.01 -10.81 7.06
CA PRO A 55 8.25 -10.46 8.45
C PRO A 55 7.35 -9.27 8.79
N LYS A 56 6.50 -9.43 9.81
CA LYS A 56 5.70 -8.33 10.36
C LYS A 56 6.69 -7.23 10.68
N GLN A 57 6.67 -6.14 9.92
CA GLN A 57 7.18 -4.88 10.43
C GLN A 57 6.43 -4.70 11.74
N LYS A 58 7.14 -4.77 12.87
CA LYS A 58 6.63 -4.23 14.11
C LYS A 58 6.34 -2.78 13.75
N VAL A 59 5.08 -2.48 13.48
CA VAL A 59 4.59 -1.12 13.58
C VAL A 59 4.96 -0.79 15.00
N GLN A 60 6.01 0.00 15.17
CA GLN A 60 6.17 0.74 16.42
C GLN A 60 4.90 1.57 16.44
N SER A 61 3.86 1.06 17.11
CA SER A 61 2.77 1.88 17.58
C SER A 61 3.47 3.02 18.27
N ALA A 62 3.46 4.18 17.62
CA ALA A 62 4.04 5.37 18.18
C ALA A 62 3.35 5.53 19.53
N ALA A 63 4.06 5.23 20.61
CA ALA A 63 3.69 5.70 21.92
C ALA A 63 3.41 7.20 21.77
N PRO A 64 2.34 7.74 22.37
CA PRO A 64 2.00 9.13 22.19
C PRO A 64 3.17 9.94 22.75
N LYS A 65 4.01 10.45 21.85
CA LYS A 65 5.09 11.33 22.22
C LYS A 65 4.40 12.64 22.55
N VAL A 66 4.13 12.84 23.82
CA VAL A 66 3.86 14.16 24.40
C VAL A 66 5.09 14.99 24.10
N VAL A 67 5.03 15.75 23.00
CA VAL A 67 5.97 16.82 22.70
C VAL A 67 5.14 18.06 22.47
N LEU A 68 4.98 18.76 23.58
CA LEU A 68 4.94 20.21 23.74
C LEU A 68 4.78 21.01 22.44
N ALA A 69 3.70 21.80 22.45
CA ALA A 69 3.42 22.87 21.53
C ALA A 69 4.68 23.68 21.17
N ALA A 70 5.00 23.72 19.89
CA ALA A 70 5.74 24.81 19.29
C ALA A 70 5.02 25.19 17.99
N LYS A 71 4.38 26.36 18.03
CA LYS A 71 3.82 27.06 16.86
C LYS A 71 4.81 27.03 15.71
N SER A 72 4.34 26.59 14.55
CA SER A 72 4.92 26.97 13.26
C SER A 72 3.84 26.76 12.21
N GLU A 73 3.17 27.85 11.87
CA GLU A 73 2.25 27.97 10.75
C GLU A 73 3.03 27.73 9.45
N LYS A 74 2.77 26.59 8.80
CA LYS A 74 2.93 26.42 7.36
C LYS A 74 1.71 25.67 6.84
N PRO A 75 1.14 26.07 5.68
CA PRO A 75 -0.07 25.44 5.17
C PRO A 75 0.25 23.99 4.82
N SER A 76 -0.28 23.08 5.64
CA SER A 76 -0.28 21.67 5.34
C SER A 76 -1.13 21.45 4.10
N VAL A 77 -0.47 21.25 2.96
CA VAL A 77 -1.06 20.57 1.81
C VAL A 77 -1.66 19.27 2.37
N PRO A 78 -2.97 19.00 2.22
CA PRO A 78 -3.56 17.80 2.77
C PRO A 78 -2.97 16.59 2.04
N GLN A 79 -1.95 16.00 2.65
CA GLN A 79 -1.39 14.70 2.25
C GLN A 79 -2.53 13.69 2.25
N GLY A 80 -2.73 13.09 1.08
CA GLY A 80 -3.74 12.10 0.70
C GLY A 80 -4.56 11.54 1.86
N ARG A 81 -5.77 12.08 2.03
CA ARG A 81 -6.83 11.36 2.75
C ARG A 81 -6.93 9.97 2.11
N ALA A 82 -6.77 8.93 2.92
CA ALA A 82 -7.02 7.57 2.47
C ALA A 82 -8.42 7.54 1.85
N VAL A 83 -8.50 7.29 0.56
CA VAL A 83 -9.76 7.32 -0.18
C VAL A 83 -10.53 6.08 0.21
N ASN A 84 -11.56 6.22 1.05
CA ASN A 84 -12.45 5.11 1.39
C ASN A 84 -13.36 4.83 0.19
N ILE A 85 -13.64 3.54 -0.03
CA ILE A 85 -14.51 3.10 -1.13
C ILE A 85 -15.93 3.64 -0.93
N ASP A 86 -16.42 3.70 0.32
CA ASP A 86 -17.73 4.24 0.64
C ASP A 86 -17.84 5.74 0.29
N ASP A 87 -16.77 6.51 0.54
CA ASP A 87 -16.70 7.93 0.16
C ASP A 87 -16.77 8.12 -1.35
N LEU A 88 -16.14 7.22 -2.13
CA LEU A 88 -16.21 7.24 -3.60
C LEU A 88 -17.63 6.90 -4.10
N ILE A 89 -18.31 5.96 -3.47
CA ILE A 89 -19.69 5.60 -3.81
C ILE A 89 -20.62 6.78 -3.52
N ALA A 90 -20.46 7.42 -2.35
CA ALA A 90 -21.22 8.61 -1.99
C ALA A 90 -20.96 9.77 -2.97
N ALA A 91 -19.69 10.04 -3.30
CA ALA A 91 -19.32 11.06 -4.27
C ALA A 91 -19.90 10.79 -5.66
N LYS A 92 -19.93 9.51 -6.10
CA LYS A 92 -20.54 9.13 -7.39
C LYS A 92 -22.05 9.39 -7.38
N LYS A 93 -22.76 9.01 -6.31
CA LYS A 93 -24.21 9.27 -6.18
C LYS A 93 -24.51 10.77 -6.22
N PHE A 94 -23.71 11.55 -5.50
CA PHE A 94 -23.80 13.01 -5.50
C PHE A 94 -23.60 13.59 -6.91
N ALA A 95 -22.53 13.19 -7.61
CA ALA A 95 -22.27 13.66 -8.96
C ALA A 95 -23.41 13.34 -9.95
N VAL A 96 -24.09 12.19 -9.81
CA VAL A 96 -25.23 11.82 -10.64
C VAL A 96 -26.44 12.76 -10.42
N GLN A 97 -26.71 13.17 -9.18
CA GLN A 97 -27.82 14.09 -8.87
C GLN A 97 -27.69 15.44 -9.60
N PHE A 98 -26.46 15.91 -9.79
CA PHE A 98 -26.16 17.17 -10.50
C PHE A 98 -25.98 16.99 -12.02
N GLY A 99 -26.20 15.77 -12.54
CA GLY A 99 -26.04 15.47 -13.96
C GLY A 99 -24.57 15.36 -14.42
N GLY A 100 -23.66 15.07 -13.49
CA GLY A 100 -22.24 14.81 -13.75
C GLY A 100 -21.30 15.52 -12.79
N VAL A 101 -20.06 15.02 -12.72
CA VAL A 101 -19.01 15.54 -11.82
C VAL A 101 -18.71 17.02 -12.10
N GLN A 102 -18.62 17.42 -13.37
CA GLN A 102 -18.33 18.83 -13.72
C GLN A 102 -19.43 19.78 -13.25
N LYS A 103 -20.71 19.41 -13.45
CA LYS A 103 -21.85 20.23 -13.01
C LYS A 103 -21.89 20.37 -11.49
N ALA A 104 -21.57 19.29 -10.75
CA ALA A 104 -21.47 19.33 -9.30
C ALA A 104 -20.37 20.29 -8.81
N ILE A 105 -19.21 20.29 -9.46
CA ILE A 105 -18.11 21.21 -9.15
C ILE A 105 -18.53 22.66 -9.45
N THR A 106 -19.15 22.92 -10.60
CA THR A 106 -19.63 24.26 -10.95
C THR A 106 -20.67 24.75 -9.95
N ALA A 107 -21.63 23.92 -9.55
CA ALA A 107 -22.64 24.26 -8.55
C ALA A 107 -22.01 24.59 -7.19
N LEU A 108 -21.08 23.77 -6.70
CA LEU A 108 -20.35 24.03 -5.45
C LEU A 108 -19.52 25.32 -5.54
N SER A 109 -18.87 25.57 -6.67
CA SER A 109 -18.08 26.79 -6.88
C SER A 109 -18.94 28.05 -6.93
N ALA A 110 -20.16 27.97 -7.49
CA ALA A 110 -21.11 29.07 -7.52
C ALA A 110 -21.68 29.33 -6.12
N LEU A 111 -21.98 28.28 -5.36
CA LEU A 111 -22.44 28.38 -3.98
C LEU A 111 -21.41 29.06 -3.08
N ASN A 112 -20.13 28.67 -3.19
CA ASN A 112 -19.03 29.30 -2.45
C ASN A 112 -18.82 30.80 -2.79
N ARG A 113 -19.34 31.29 -3.92
CA ARG A 113 -19.28 32.72 -4.28
C ARG A 113 -20.46 33.52 -3.72
N LEU A 114 -21.56 32.83 -3.39
CA LEU A 114 -22.77 33.41 -2.85
C LEU A 114 -22.79 33.40 -1.31
N SER A 115 -21.99 32.52 -0.70
CA SER A 115 -21.78 32.42 0.74
C SER A 115 -20.71 33.36 1.26
#